data_AF-A0A8D8RN18-F1
#
_entry.id   AF-A0A8D8RN18-F1
#
_cell.length_a   1.000
_cell.length_b   1.000
_cell.length_c   1.000
_cell.angle_alpha   90.00
_cell.angle_beta   90.00
_cell.angle_gamma   90.00
#
_symmetry.space_group_name_H-M   'P 1'
#
loop_
_entity.id
_entity.type
_entity.pdbx_description
1 polymer ?
#
loop_
_entity_poly.entity_id
_entity_poly.type
_entity_poly.pdbx_seq_one_letter_code
_entity_poly.pdbx_strand_id
1 'polypeptide(L)'
;MVCCEGAVPILKTYSPELIVLPHYLDQTDSVQHIMPWMSRMHAVLIGPGLGTDSLVQSNVISIIENLKSSNLTIPLLLDADGLKILAETPTLLKDYQGPVYLTPNKREYSLLFPGEKRDIQKTDTAQIGPKVTMIVKGPEDIIVNNQNMLTCKEENSWRRCGGQGDLVAGTLATMSHYATLKSGSGPVNTPWELRAGLAACSVVRRSNRLAYQLKGRSMLATDMIHQLHTAFKQMIPNW
;
A
#
# COMPACT_ATOMS: atom_id res chain seq x y z
N MET A 1 -0.32 4.78 -13.71
CA MET A 1 -1.28 3.71 -13.34
C MET A 1 -1.33 2.69 -14.45
N VAL A 2 -1.45 1.41 -14.07
CA VAL A 2 -1.68 0.28 -14.98
C VAL A 2 -2.95 -0.41 -14.50
N CYS A 3 -3.86 -0.73 -15.40
CA CYS A 3 -5.17 -1.32 -15.09
C CYS A 3 -5.70 -2.11 -16.30
N CYS A 4 -6.83 -2.78 -16.16
CA CYS A 4 -7.52 -3.43 -17.28
C CYS A 4 -8.06 -2.40 -18.29
N GLU A 5 -8.20 -2.81 -19.56
CA GLU A 5 -8.59 -1.93 -20.67
C GLU A 5 -9.88 -1.13 -20.37
N GLY A 6 -10.90 -1.82 -19.88
CA GLY A 6 -12.20 -1.22 -19.58
C GLY A 6 -12.19 -0.12 -18.50
N ALA A 7 -11.17 -0.08 -17.64
CA ALA A 7 -11.05 0.93 -16.59
C ALA A 7 -10.39 2.24 -17.09
N VAL A 8 -9.66 2.20 -18.21
CA VAL A 8 -8.83 3.31 -18.68
C VAL A 8 -9.63 4.57 -19.01
N PRO A 9 -10.75 4.52 -19.77
CA PRO A 9 -11.52 5.73 -20.09
C PRO A 9 -12.06 6.40 -18.82
N ILE A 10 -12.52 5.59 -17.85
CA ILE A 10 -13.10 6.06 -16.60
C ILE A 10 -12.03 6.72 -15.71
N LEU A 11 -10.85 6.10 -15.57
CA LEU A 11 -9.77 6.68 -14.76
C LEU A 11 -9.27 8.01 -15.32
N LYS A 12 -9.20 8.14 -16.65
CA LYS A 12 -8.77 9.38 -17.31
C LYS A 12 -9.75 10.54 -17.12
N THR A 13 -11.04 10.26 -16.85
CA THR A 13 -12.02 11.34 -16.61
C THR A 13 -11.99 11.85 -15.18
N TYR A 14 -11.46 11.08 -14.21
CA TYR A 14 -11.40 11.52 -12.81
C TYR A 14 -10.38 12.64 -12.58
N SER A 15 -9.23 12.60 -13.25
CA SER A 15 -8.22 13.65 -13.11
C SER A 15 -7.22 13.66 -14.28
N PRO A 16 -6.94 14.82 -14.88
CA PRO A 16 -5.93 14.96 -15.93
C PRO A 16 -4.50 14.76 -15.41
N GLU A 17 -4.27 14.85 -14.09
CA GLU A 17 -2.96 14.64 -13.46
C GLU A 17 -2.53 13.17 -13.47
N LEU A 18 -3.47 12.23 -13.67
CA LEU A 18 -3.19 10.80 -13.66
C LEU A 18 -2.63 10.34 -15.00
N ILE A 19 -1.38 9.89 -15.00
CA ILE A 19 -0.80 9.17 -16.14
C ILE A 19 -1.29 7.72 -16.10
N VAL A 20 -2.24 7.39 -16.97
CA VAL A 20 -2.73 6.01 -17.18
C VAL A 20 -2.05 5.44 -18.42
N LEU A 21 -1.25 4.38 -18.24
CA LEU A 21 -0.47 3.78 -19.33
C LEU A 21 -1.40 3.05 -20.32
N PRO A 22 -1.09 3.08 -21.63
CA PRO A 22 -1.87 2.37 -22.65
C PRO A 22 -1.52 0.86 -22.71
N HIS A 23 -1.13 0.28 -21.57
CA HIS A 23 -0.76 -1.11 -21.43
C HIS A 23 -1.68 -1.71 -20.38
N TYR A 24 -2.46 -2.72 -20.78
CA TYR A 24 -3.55 -3.20 -19.96
C TYR A 24 -3.15 -4.47 -19.21
N LEU A 25 -3.64 -4.67 -17.99
CA LEU A 25 -3.28 -5.86 -17.18
C LEU A 25 -3.94 -7.15 -17.65
N ASP A 26 -4.99 -7.05 -18.48
CA ASP A 26 -5.83 -8.14 -18.97
C ASP A 26 -5.45 -8.60 -20.39
N GLN A 27 -4.21 -8.35 -20.82
CA GLN A 27 -3.65 -8.81 -22.08
C GLN A 27 -2.55 -9.87 -21.85
N THR A 28 -2.19 -10.64 -22.87
CA THR A 28 -1.19 -11.71 -22.72
C THR A 28 0.26 -11.21 -22.78
N ASP A 29 0.50 -10.10 -23.47
CA ASP A 29 1.80 -9.46 -23.63
C ASP A 29 2.03 -8.30 -22.65
N SER A 30 1.09 -8.06 -21.72
CA SER A 30 1.09 -6.95 -20.77
C SER A 30 2.42 -6.75 -20.06
N VAL A 31 3.02 -7.84 -19.57
CA VAL A 31 4.27 -7.82 -18.80
C VAL A 31 5.41 -7.20 -19.62
N GLN A 32 5.51 -7.55 -20.90
CA GLN A 32 6.57 -7.05 -21.78
C GLN A 32 6.48 -5.53 -21.99
N HIS A 33 5.27 -5.01 -22.02
CA HIS A 33 5.03 -3.57 -22.20
C HIS A 33 5.09 -2.78 -20.88
N ILE A 34 4.75 -3.39 -19.75
CA ILE A 34 4.74 -2.76 -18.43
C ILE A 34 6.14 -2.67 -17.84
N MET A 35 6.95 -3.72 -17.97
CA MET A 35 8.27 -3.80 -17.33
C MET A 35 9.24 -2.65 -17.68
N PRO A 36 9.31 -2.16 -18.94
CA PRO A 36 10.15 -0.99 -19.28
C PRO A 36 9.86 0.26 -18.43
N TRP A 37 8.61 0.43 -17.99
CA TRP A 37 8.21 1.58 -17.16
C TRP A 37 8.65 1.45 -15.70
N MET A 38 8.93 0.25 -15.20
CA MET A 38 9.31 0.02 -13.80
C MET A 38 10.58 0.76 -13.41
N SER A 39 11.51 0.94 -14.36
CA SER A 39 12.74 1.73 -14.16
C SER A 39 12.49 3.21 -13.85
N ARG A 40 11.30 3.73 -14.19
CA ARG A 40 10.87 5.12 -13.98
C ARG A 40 10.00 5.28 -12.74
N MET A 41 9.66 4.19 -12.07
CA MET A 41 8.79 4.19 -10.89
C MET A 41 9.63 4.25 -9.62
N HIS A 42 9.15 5.01 -8.65
CA HIS A 42 9.81 5.15 -7.36
C HIS A 42 9.26 4.22 -6.28
N ALA A 43 8.06 3.70 -6.49
CA ALA A 43 7.36 2.69 -5.69
C ALA A 43 6.28 2.03 -6.57
N VAL A 44 5.87 0.82 -6.22
CA VAL A 44 4.83 0.06 -6.94
C VAL A 44 3.76 -0.38 -5.95
N LEU A 45 2.52 0.03 -6.20
CA LEU A 45 1.34 -0.41 -5.45
C LEU A 45 0.51 -1.36 -6.32
N ILE A 46 0.24 -2.55 -5.79
CA ILE A 46 -0.52 -3.62 -6.44
C ILE A 46 -1.71 -3.97 -5.53
N GLY A 47 -2.92 -3.95 -6.07
CA GLY A 47 -4.08 -4.36 -5.29
C GLY A 47 -5.39 -3.65 -5.60
N PRO A 48 -5.44 -2.31 -5.51
CA PRO A 48 -6.68 -1.56 -5.65
C PRO A 48 -7.40 -1.87 -6.98
N GLY A 49 -8.53 -2.55 -6.90
CA GLY A 49 -9.39 -2.84 -8.05
C GLY A 49 -8.80 -3.82 -9.08
N LEU A 50 -7.88 -4.72 -8.69
CA LEU A 50 -7.36 -5.74 -9.63
C LEU A 50 -8.41 -6.81 -9.98
N GLY A 51 -9.29 -7.14 -9.03
CA GLY A 51 -10.27 -8.20 -9.21
C GLY A 51 -9.67 -9.60 -9.09
N THR A 52 -10.38 -10.58 -9.64
CA THR A 52 -10.06 -12.02 -9.52
C THR A 52 -9.87 -12.70 -10.87
N ASP A 53 -9.61 -11.91 -11.92
CA ASP A 53 -9.32 -12.46 -13.24
C ASP A 53 -7.97 -13.19 -13.23
N SER A 54 -7.94 -14.43 -13.73
CA SER A 54 -6.76 -15.28 -13.66
C SER A 54 -5.61 -14.77 -14.51
N LEU A 55 -5.89 -14.12 -15.65
CA LEU A 55 -4.85 -13.54 -16.51
C LEU A 55 -4.22 -12.33 -15.82
N VAL A 56 -5.04 -11.45 -15.24
CA VAL A 56 -4.57 -10.30 -14.45
C VAL A 56 -3.69 -10.77 -13.29
N GLN A 57 -4.12 -11.78 -12.53
CA GLN A 57 -3.34 -12.33 -11.42
C GLN A 57 -2.01 -12.93 -11.89
N SER A 58 -2.02 -13.72 -12.97
CA SER A 58 -0.82 -14.29 -13.58
C SER A 58 0.18 -13.20 -14.04
N ASN A 59 -0.33 -12.13 -14.65
CA ASN A 59 0.48 -10.99 -15.06
C ASN A 59 1.08 -10.24 -13.87
N VAL A 60 0.32 -10.06 -12.79
CA VAL A 60 0.82 -9.44 -11.55
C VAL A 60 1.93 -10.27 -10.91
N ILE A 61 1.75 -11.60 -10.82
CA ILE A 61 2.79 -12.52 -10.33
C ILE A 61 4.05 -12.38 -11.19
N SER A 62 3.89 -12.39 -12.51
CA SER A 62 4.98 -12.26 -13.47
C SER A 62 5.72 -10.92 -13.32
N ILE A 63 5.00 -9.81 -13.10
CA ILE A 63 5.61 -8.50 -12.82
C ILE A 63 6.45 -8.56 -11.55
N ILE A 64 5.95 -9.16 -10.47
CA ILE A 64 6.70 -9.27 -9.21
C ILE A 64 7.95 -10.15 -9.37
N GLU A 65 7.85 -11.27 -10.09
CA GLU A 65 9.01 -12.13 -10.38
C GLU A 65 10.07 -11.44 -11.26
N ASN A 66 9.63 -10.62 -12.23
CA ASN A 66 10.55 -9.79 -13.01
C ASN A 66 11.21 -8.70 -12.14
N LEU A 67 10.48 -8.10 -11.21
CA LEU A 67 11.04 -7.13 -10.27
C LEU A 67 12.08 -7.78 -9.34
N LYS A 68 11.85 -9.01 -8.85
CA LYS A 68 12.83 -9.79 -8.07
C LYS A 68 14.12 -10.05 -8.83
N SER A 69 13.99 -10.37 -10.12
CA SER A 69 15.13 -10.69 -10.99
C SER A 69 15.85 -9.44 -11.51
N SER A 70 15.29 -8.26 -11.27
CA SER A 70 15.87 -6.97 -11.69
C SER A 70 16.78 -6.39 -10.62
N ASN A 71 17.61 -5.41 -11.00
CA ASN A 71 18.40 -4.62 -10.05
C ASN A 71 17.60 -3.50 -9.34
N LEU A 72 16.27 -3.47 -9.50
CA LEU A 72 15.42 -2.45 -8.89
C LEU A 72 15.08 -2.81 -7.44
N THR A 73 15.37 -1.89 -6.52
CA THR A 73 15.08 -2.04 -5.09
C THR A 73 14.06 -1.02 -4.59
N ILE A 74 13.06 -0.72 -5.43
CA ILE A 74 11.99 0.22 -5.11
C ILE A 74 11.01 -0.37 -4.09
N PRO A 75 10.24 0.42 -3.35
CA PRO A 75 9.19 -0.11 -2.47
C PRO A 75 8.09 -0.82 -3.25
N LEU A 76 7.74 -2.02 -2.80
CA LEU A 76 6.63 -2.81 -3.32
C LEU A 76 5.53 -2.88 -2.26
N LEU A 77 4.30 -2.52 -2.63
CA LEU A 77 3.16 -2.46 -1.74
C LEU A 77 2.06 -3.37 -2.25
N LEU A 78 1.55 -4.24 -1.38
CA LEU A 78 0.38 -5.07 -1.68
C LEU A 78 -0.79 -4.66 -0.77
N ASP A 79 -1.91 -4.31 -1.38
CA ASP A 79 -3.20 -4.08 -0.71
C ASP A 79 -4.29 -4.95 -1.34
N ALA A 80 -5.43 -5.12 -0.67
CA ALA A 80 -6.62 -5.77 -1.21
C ALA A 80 -6.34 -7.06 -2.01
N ASP A 81 -6.58 -7.07 -3.32
CA ASP A 81 -6.38 -8.25 -4.19
C ASP A 81 -4.92 -8.67 -4.33
N GLY A 82 -3.96 -7.75 -4.18
CA GLY A 82 -2.53 -8.08 -4.14
C GLY A 82 -2.17 -8.94 -2.93
N LEU A 83 -2.86 -8.72 -1.80
CA LEU A 83 -2.70 -9.56 -0.61
C LEU A 83 -3.31 -10.96 -0.78
N LYS A 84 -4.36 -11.09 -1.59
CA LYS A 84 -4.95 -12.40 -1.93
C LYS A 84 -3.98 -13.21 -2.79
N ILE A 85 -3.41 -12.59 -3.82
CA ILE A 85 -2.38 -13.21 -4.67
C ILE A 85 -1.21 -13.69 -3.81
N LEU A 86 -0.78 -12.88 -2.84
CA LEU A 86 0.27 -13.27 -1.91
C LEU A 86 -0.14 -14.45 -1.00
N ALA A 87 -1.36 -14.45 -0.48
CA ALA A 87 -1.86 -15.56 0.34
C ALA A 87 -1.91 -16.89 -0.45
N GLU A 88 -2.20 -16.82 -1.75
CA GLU A 88 -2.20 -17.97 -2.66
C GLU A 88 -0.79 -18.36 -3.14
N THR A 89 0.16 -17.42 -3.13
CA THR A 89 1.57 -17.64 -3.50
C THR A 89 2.53 -17.14 -2.41
N PRO A 90 2.65 -17.82 -1.25
CA PRO A 90 3.37 -17.28 -0.08
C PRO A 90 4.87 -17.03 -0.29
N THR A 91 5.49 -17.67 -1.29
CA THR A 91 6.92 -17.50 -1.62
C THR A 91 7.20 -16.30 -2.53
N LEU A 92 6.15 -15.60 -2.99
CA LEU A 92 6.25 -14.55 -4.01
C LEU A 92 7.20 -13.40 -3.63
N LEU A 93 7.44 -13.17 -2.34
CA LEU A 93 8.23 -12.03 -1.86
C LEU A 93 9.59 -12.40 -1.24
N LYS A 94 9.94 -13.69 -1.16
CA LYS A 94 11.11 -14.16 -0.39
C LYS A 94 12.44 -13.56 -0.86
N ASP A 95 12.63 -13.43 -2.17
CA ASP A 95 13.89 -12.96 -2.76
C ASP A 95 13.84 -11.50 -3.22
N TYR A 96 12.76 -10.77 -2.91
CA TYR A 96 12.67 -9.37 -3.29
C TYR A 96 13.63 -8.51 -2.47
N GLN A 97 14.50 -7.79 -3.17
CA GLN A 97 15.58 -7.02 -2.55
C GLN A 97 15.14 -5.64 -2.05
N GLY A 98 14.00 -5.13 -2.51
CA GLY A 98 13.43 -3.85 -2.06
C GLY A 98 12.63 -3.97 -0.75
N PRO A 99 12.24 -2.84 -0.14
CA PRO A 99 11.32 -2.85 0.99
C PRO A 99 9.91 -3.24 0.54
N VAL A 100 9.22 -4.02 1.36
CA VAL A 100 7.85 -4.48 1.06
C VAL A 100 6.87 -4.00 2.12
N TYR A 101 5.72 -3.47 1.69
CA TYR A 101 4.63 -3.11 2.59
C TYR A 101 3.37 -3.91 2.29
N LEU A 102 2.74 -4.41 3.34
CA LEU A 102 1.45 -5.11 3.27
C LEU A 102 0.44 -4.35 4.10
N THR A 103 -0.77 -4.12 3.60
CA THR A 103 -1.80 -3.34 4.31
C THR A 103 -3.04 -4.18 4.67
N PRO A 104 -2.93 -5.35 5.33
CA PRO A 104 -4.08 -6.22 5.55
C PRO A 104 -5.09 -5.64 6.55
N ASN A 105 -6.37 -5.77 6.24
CA ASN A 105 -7.44 -5.72 7.22
C ASN A 105 -7.53 -7.04 8.02
N LYS A 106 -8.46 -7.15 8.98
CA LYS A 106 -8.64 -8.35 9.81
C LYS A 106 -8.83 -9.65 8.99
N ARG A 107 -9.60 -9.59 7.89
CA ARG A 107 -9.86 -10.73 7.02
C ARG A 107 -8.62 -11.09 6.22
N GLU A 108 -7.99 -10.11 5.57
CA GLU A 108 -6.77 -10.30 4.76
C GLU A 108 -5.62 -10.85 5.62
N TYR A 109 -5.46 -10.37 6.86
CA TYR A 109 -4.46 -10.89 7.80
C TYR A 109 -4.66 -12.39 8.04
N SER A 110 -5.92 -12.82 8.21
CA SER A 110 -6.24 -14.23 8.48
C SER A 110 -5.99 -15.13 7.26
N LEU A 111 -5.96 -14.55 6.05
CA LEU A 111 -5.59 -15.27 4.82
C LEU A 111 -4.07 -15.43 4.70
N LEU A 112 -3.30 -14.42 5.12
CA LEU A 112 -1.84 -14.46 5.10
C LEU A 112 -1.27 -15.40 6.17
N PHE A 113 -1.91 -15.49 7.34
CA PHE A 113 -1.49 -16.35 8.46
C PHE A 113 -2.63 -17.29 8.89
N PRO A 114 -2.93 -18.32 8.08
CA PRO A 114 -4.04 -19.23 8.37
C PRO A 114 -3.75 -20.05 9.63
N GLY A 115 -4.74 -20.13 10.53
CA GLY A 115 -4.67 -20.95 11.74
C GLY A 115 -3.99 -20.28 12.94
N GLU A 116 -3.37 -19.11 12.77
CA GLU A 116 -2.82 -18.34 13.88
C GLU A 116 -3.93 -17.55 14.60
N LYS A 117 -3.90 -17.56 15.94
CA LYS A 117 -4.64 -16.54 16.70
C LYS A 117 -4.05 -15.19 16.30
N ARG A 118 -4.90 -14.20 16.01
CA ARG A 118 -4.48 -12.83 15.65
C ARG A 118 -3.78 -12.16 16.85
N ASP A 119 -2.54 -12.53 17.09
CA ASP A 119 -1.62 -11.95 18.05
C ASP A 119 -0.55 -11.21 17.26
N ILE A 120 -0.81 -9.93 16.99
CA ILE A 120 0.03 -9.12 16.09
C ILE A 120 1.45 -8.96 16.67
N GLN A 121 1.62 -9.14 17.99
CA GLN A 121 2.93 -9.10 18.65
C GLN A 121 3.81 -10.30 18.30
N LYS A 122 3.21 -11.39 17.81
CA LYS A 122 3.91 -12.61 17.40
C LYS A 122 3.91 -12.79 15.89
N THR A 123 3.47 -11.79 15.12
CA THR A 123 3.49 -11.86 13.66
C THR A 123 4.93 -11.96 13.18
N ASP A 124 5.29 -13.12 12.65
CA ASP A 124 6.58 -13.34 12.00
C ASP A 124 6.48 -12.94 10.53
N THR A 125 6.78 -11.66 10.25
CA THR A 125 6.74 -11.14 8.88
C THR A 125 7.85 -11.75 7.99
N ALA A 126 8.88 -12.36 8.57
CA ALA A 126 9.98 -12.96 7.82
C ALA A 126 9.54 -14.22 7.06
N GLN A 127 8.43 -14.86 7.46
CA GLN A 127 7.84 -15.99 6.72
C GLN A 127 7.38 -15.58 5.31
N ILE A 128 6.91 -14.33 5.17
CA ILE A 128 6.50 -13.76 3.88
C ILE A 128 7.74 -13.27 3.10
N GLY A 129 8.63 -12.56 3.77
CA GLY A 129 9.87 -12.08 3.18
C GLY A 129 10.73 -11.25 4.14
N PRO A 130 12.05 -11.15 3.89
CA PRO A 130 13.01 -10.58 4.85
C PRO A 130 12.85 -9.08 5.08
N LYS A 131 12.25 -8.35 4.12
CA LYS A 131 12.09 -6.88 4.15
C LYS A 131 10.62 -6.45 4.23
N VAL A 132 9.77 -7.30 4.79
CA VAL A 132 8.33 -7.05 4.90
C VAL A 132 8.02 -6.22 6.14
N THR A 133 7.28 -5.14 5.94
CA THR A 133 6.59 -4.36 6.97
C THR A 133 5.08 -4.43 6.73
N MET A 134 4.32 -4.70 7.78
CA MET A 134 2.88 -4.88 7.71
C MET A 134 2.16 -3.79 8.47
N ILE A 135 1.14 -3.20 7.86
CA ILE A 135 0.19 -2.28 8.49
C ILE A 135 -1.12 -3.03 8.68
N VAL A 136 -1.32 -3.56 9.89
CA VAL A 136 -2.53 -4.27 10.25
C VAL A 136 -3.62 -3.26 10.60
N LYS A 137 -4.55 -3.06 9.66
CA LYS A 137 -5.63 -2.05 9.76
C LYS A 137 -6.63 -2.44 10.86
N GLY A 138 -7.00 -1.49 11.71
CA GLY A 138 -7.84 -1.73 12.89
C GLY A 138 -8.44 -0.47 13.52
N PRO A 139 -9.04 -0.57 14.72
CA PRO A 139 -9.38 0.60 15.54
C PRO A 139 -8.14 1.48 15.74
N GLU A 140 -7.03 0.85 16.14
CA GLU A 140 -5.67 1.37 16.01
C GLU A 140 -4.98 0.59 14.89
N ASP A 141 -4.15 1.28 14.10
CA ASP A 141 -3.33 0.60 13.10
C ASP A 141 -2.01 0.21 13.73
N ILE A 142 -1.64 -1.06 13.57
CA ILE A 142 -0.38 -1.60 14.07
C ILE A 142 0.57 -1.77 12.89
N ILE A 143 1.73 -1.11 12.98
CA ILE A 143 2.81 -1.22 12.00
C ILE A 143 3.86 -2.15 12.60
N VAL A 144 4.10 -3.28 11.96
CA VAL A 144 4.98 -4.34 12.48
C VAL A 144 5.93 -4.82 11.39
N ASN A 145 7.19 -5.03 11.76
CA ASN A 145 8.13 -5.85 11.00
C ASN A 145 8.67 -6.95 11.92
N ASN A 146 9.62 -7.75 11.45
CA ASN A 146 10.13 -8.90 12.18
C ASN A 146 10.76 -8.57 13.56
N GLN A 147 11.11 -7.30 13.81
CA GLN A 147 11.85 -6.89 15.02
C GLN A 147 11.14 -5.82 15.85
N ASN A 148 10.35 -4.97 15.20
CA ASN A 148 9.84 -3.75 15.79
C ASN A 148 8.34 -3.61 15.52
N MET A 149 7.67 -2.89 16.43
CA MET A 149 6.26 -2.58 16.33
C MET A 149 6.00 -1.13 16.73
N LEU A 150 5.15 -0.44 15.97
CA LEU A 150 4.57 0.85 16.31
C LEU A 150 3.05 0.78 16.24
N THR A 151 2.39 1.62 17.02
CA THR A 151 0.93 1.78 16.99
C THR A 151 0.60 3.21 16.58
N CYS A 152 -0.20 3.37 15.53
CA CYS A 152 -0.75 4.67 15.17
C CYS A 152 -1.95 4.98 16.06
N LYS A 153 -1.76 5.90 17.00
CA LYS A 153 -2.77 6.38 17.95
C LYS A 153 -3.47 7.67 17.49
N GLU A 154 -3.22 8.10 16.25
CA GLU A 154 -3.90 9.27 15.70
C GLU A 154 -5.42 9.04 15.68
N GLU A 155 -6.15 10.03 16.17
CA GLU A 155 -7.60 9.96 16.25
C GLU A 155 -8.21 9.78 14.86
N ASN A 156 -9.13 8.85 14.76
CA ASN A 156 -9.83 8.52 13.53
C ASN A 156 -11.32 8.91 13.63
N SER A 157 -12.02 8.92 12.50
CA SER A 157 -13.47 9.10 12.52
C SER A 157 -14.22 7.77 12.68
N TRP A 158 -15.46 7.85 13.18
CA TRP A 158 -16.36 6.69 13.28
C TRP A 158 -16.91 6.23 11.92
N ARG A 159 -16.70 7.04 10.86
CA ARG A 159 -17.24 6.76 9.53
C ARG A 159 -16.25 5.95 8.72
N ARG A 160 -16.70 4.77 8.29
CA ARG A 160 -16.02 3.90 7.33
C ARG A 160 -16.68 3.99 5.96
N CYS A 161 -16.09 4.73 5.04
CA CYS A 161 -16.48 4.70 3.63
C CYS A 161 -15.62 3.70 2.84
N GLY A 162 -16.15 3.17 1.73
CA GLY A 162 -15.33 2.45 0.76
C GLY A 162 -14.24 3.37 0.21
N GLY A 163 -13.06 2.83 -0.08
CA GLY A 163 -11.91 3.59 -0.59
C GLY A 163 -10.92 4.13 0.45
N GLN A 164 -11.19 3.96 1.75
CA GLN A 164 -10.24 4.37 2.81
C GLN A 164 -8.93 3.58 2.76
N GLY A 165 -8.98 2.30 2.39
CA GLY A 165 -7.79 1.46 2.21
C GLY A 165 -6.89 2.00 1.10
N ASP A 166 -7.48 2.38 -0.03
CA ASP A 166 -6.76 2.92 -1.19
C ASP A 166 -6.00 4.21 -0.83
N LEU A 167 -6.58 5.05 0.03
CA LEU A 167 -5.93 6.25 0.55
C LEU A 167 -4.71 5.92 1.41
N VAL A 168 -4.81 4.91 2.28
CA VAL A 168 -3.67 4.43 3.08
C VAL A 168 -2.58 3.87 2.16
N ALA A 169 -2.95 3.00 1.23
CA ALA A 169 -2.01 2.35 0.33
C ALA A 169 -1.29 3.36 -0.59
N GLY A 170 -2.03 4.32 -1.17
CA GLY A 170 -1.46 5.38 -2.00
C GLY A 170 -0.58 6.34 -1.22
N THR A 171 -1.01 6.76 -0.02
CA THR A 171 -0.17 7.61 0.85
C THR A 171 1.11 6.88 1.28
N LEU A 172 1.00 5.59 1.60
CA LEU A 172 2.14 4.75 1.98
C LEU A 172 3.13 4.57 0.83
N ALA A 173 2.65 4.40 -0.42
CA ALA A 173 3.53 4.30 -1.58
C ALA A 173 4.45 5.54 -1.67
N THR A 174 3.86 6.73 -1.56
CA THR A 174 4.60 8.00 -1.53
C THR A 174 5.55 8.09 -0.35
N MET A 175 5.08 7.83 0.87
CA MET A 175 5.90 7.94 2.09
C MET A 175 7.04 6.93 2.12
N SER A 176 6.83 5.72 1.59
CA SER A 176 7.84 4.66 1.55
C SER A 176 9.05 5.07 0.72
N HIS A 177 8.84 5.72 -0.43
CA HIS A 177 9.92 6.24 -1.24
C HIS A 177 10.63 7.43 -0.55
N TYR A 178 9.89 8.37 0.04
CA TYR A 178 10.55 9.45 0.78
C TYR A 178 11.40 8.93 1.95
N ALA A 179 10.93 7.87 2.61
CA ALA A 179 11.66 7.27 3.71
C ALA A 179 12.93 6.52 3.25
N THR A 180 12.93 5.89 2.07
CA THR A 180 14.16 5.29 1.52
C THR A 180 15.23 6.33 1.23
N LEU A 181 14.85 7.51 0.71
CA LEU A 181 15.76 8.64 0.48
C LEU A 181 16.36 9.20 1.78
N LYS A 182 15.68 8.98 2.92
CA LYS A 182 16.08 9.45 4.25
C LYS A 182 16.51 8.31 5.18
N SER A 183 16.81 7.13 4.64
CA SER A 183 17.08 5.89 5.39
C SER A 183 18.30 5.95 6.34
N GLY A 184 19.14 6.98 6.25
CA GLY A 184 20.24 7.27 7.19
C GLY A 184 20.03 8.50 8.09
N SER A 185 18.90 9.21 7.97
CA SER A 185 18.61 10.44 8.72
C SER A 185 17.34 10.26 9.56
N GLY A 186 17.50 10.19 10.87
CA GLY A 186 16.38 10.10 11.81
C GLY A 186 16.80 9.56 13.17
N PRO A 187 15.88 9.52 14.15
CA PRO A 187 16.17 8.92 15.45
C PRO A 187 16.61 7.46 15.28
N VAL A 188 17.74 7.11 15.91
CA VAL A 188 18.44 5.82 15.78
C VAL A 188 17.56 4.63 16.17
N ASN A 189 16.55 4.87 17.02
CA ASN A 189 15.78 3.81 17.67
C ASN A 189 14.53 3.34 16.91
N THR A 190 14.18 3.94 15.76
CA THR A 190 12.99 3.52 15.01
C THR A 190 13.30 3.33 13.53
N PRO A 191 13.15 2.12 12.98
CA PRO A 191 13.42 1.86 11.57
C PRO A 191 12.57 2.76 10.66
N TRP A 192 13.17 3.22 9.57
CA TRP A 192 12.53 4.17 8.66
C TRP A 192 11.29 3.57 7.98
N GLU A 193 11.24 2.24 7.83
CA GLU A 193 10.12 1.50 7.26
C GLU A 193 8.87 1.66 8.12
N LEU A 194 9.02 1.51 9.43
CA LEU A 194 7.90 1.71 10.36
C LEU A 194 7.48 3.17 10.42
N ARG A 195 8.43 4.11 10.31
CA ARG A 195 8.11 5.55 10.25
C ARG A 195 7.30 5.90 9.01
N ALA A 196 7.60 5.30 7.85
CA ALA A 196 6.80 5.48 6.64
C ALA A 196 5.36 5.02 6.84
N GLY A 197 5.18 3.83 7.44
CA GLY A 197 3.87 3.29 7.79
C GLY A 197 3.11 4.19 8.76
N LEU A 198 3.76 4.63 9.83
CA LEU A 198 3.17 5.51 10.83
C LEU A 198 2.76 6.87 10.23
N ALA A 199 3.61 7.47 9.39
CA ALA A 199 3.31 8.74 8.72
C ALA A 199 2.08 8.62 7.82
N ALA A 200 2.02 7.56 6.99
CA ALA A 200 0.89 7.32 6.11
C ALA A 200 -0.42 7.11 6.88
N CYS A 201 -0.42 6.24 7.90
CA CYS A 201 -1.58 6.02 8.76
C CYS A 201 -2.04 7.31 9.44
N SER A 202 -1.12 8.10 9.99
CA SER A 202 -1.46 9.31 10.74
C SER A 202 -2.06 10.39 9.83
N VAL A 203 -1.48 10.60 8.64
CA VAL A 203 -2.03 11.56 7.66
C VAL A 203 -3.44 11.15 7.22
N VAL A 204 -3.66 9.87 6.91
CA VAL A 204 -4.98 9.40 6.45
C VAL A 204 -6.02 9.42 7.56
N ARG A 205 -5.67 9.05 8.80
CA ARG A 205 -6.56 9.14 9.96
C ARG A 205 -6.94 10.58 10.27
N ARG A 206 -5.97 11.49 10.25
CA ARG A 206 -6.20 12.94 10.39
C ARG A 206 -7.12 13.46 9.30
N SER A 207 -6.89 13.08 8.04
CA SER A 207 -7.75 13.44 6.91
C SER A 207 -9.19 12.91 7.10
N ASN A 208 -9.35 11.66 7.55
CA ASN A 208 -10.66 11.09 7.87
C ASN A 208 -11.38 11.91 8.94
N ARG A 209 -10.69 12.27 10.02
CA ARG A 209 -11.26 13.09 11.10
C ARG A 209 -11.72 14.46 10.59
N LEU A 210 -10.88 15.14 9.81
CA LEU A 210 -11.22 16.45 9.22
C LEU A 210 -12.42 16.36 8.25
N ALA A 211 -12.44 15.36 7.38
CA ALA A 211 -13.54 15.15 6.44
C ALA A 211 -14.86 14.83 7.16
N TYR A 212 -14.80 14.03 8.23
CA TYR A 212 -15.96 13.70 9.04
C TYR A 212 -16.50 14.91 9.81
N GLN A 213 -15.65 15.82 10.29
CA GLN A 213 -16.10 17.06 10.92
C GLN A 213 -16.92 17.93 9.95
N LEU A 214 -16.61 17.89 8.66
CA LEU A 214 -17.29 18.67 7.62
C LEU A 214 -18.56 18.01 7.08
N LYS A 215 -18.52 16.68 6.88
CA LYS A 215 -19.59 15.94 6.17
C LYS A 215 -20.38 15.00 7.07
N GLY A 216 -19.91 14.73 8.28
CA GLY A 216 -20.53 13.80 9.21
C GLY A 216 -20.80 12.45 8.56
N ARG A 217 -22.05 11.98 8.66
CA ARG A 217 -22.45 10.67 8.17
C ARG A 217 -22.35 10.51 6.65
N SER A 218 -22.50 11.60 5.88
CA SER A 218 -22.49 11.56 4.42
C SER A 218 -21.09 11.50 3.80
N MET A 219 -20.03 11.61 4.61
CA MET A 219 -18.65 11.57 4.16
C MET A 219 -18.32 10.36 3.27
N LEU A 220 -17.61 10.63 2.19
CA LEU A 220 -17.05 9.69 1.21
C LEU A 220 -15.51 9.72 1.22
N ALA A 221 -14.86 8.79 0.53
CA ALA A 221 -13.40 8.78 0.42
C ALA A 221 -12.87 9.98 -0.37
N THR A 222 -13.63 10.51 -1.33
CA THR A 222 -13.29 11.73 -2.06
C THR A 222 -13.24 12.96 -1.14
N ASP A 223 -14.11 13.03 -0.12
CA ASP A 223 -14.03 14.09 0.89
C ASP A 223 -12.72 14.02 1.69
N MET A 224 -12.19 12.82 1.93
CA MET A 224 -10.88 12.64 2.55
C MET A 224 -9.75 13.11 1.63
N ILE A 225 -9.84 12.88 0.32
CA ILE A 225 -8.85 13.39 -0.65
C ILE A 225 -8.70 14.91 -0.51
N HIS A 226 -9.81 15.64 -0.39
CA HIS A 226 -9.78 17.10 -0.21
C HIS A 226 -9.14 17.55 1.12
N GLN A 227 -9.06 16.68 2.12
CA GLN A 227 -8.44 16.96 3.42
C GLN A 227 -7.00 16.42 3.55
N LEU A 228 -6.51 15.64 2.58
CA LEU A 228 -5.17 15.05 2.64
C LEU A 228 -4.06 16.10 2.78
N HIS A 229 -4.12 17.19 2.00
CA HIS A 229 -3.13 18.27 2.07
C HIS A 229 -3.09 18.93 3.45
N THR A 230 -4.26 19.28 3.99
CA THR A 230 -4.38 19.88 5.32
C THR A 230 -3.86 18.93 6.40
N ALA A 231 -4.23 17.66 6.32
CA ALA A 231 -3.74 16.63 7.23
C ALA A 231 -2.22 16.46 7.15
N PHE A 232 -1.67 16.42 5.93
CA PHE A 232 -0.23 16.31 5.70
C PHE A 232 0.51 17.49 6.32
N LYS A 233 0.09 18.74 6.06
CA LYS A 233 0.71 19.94 6.67
C LYS A 233 0.65 19.95 8.20
N GLN A 234 -0.44 19.46 8.79
CA GLN A 234 -0.56 19.41 10.25
C GLN A 234 0.35 18.36 10.88
N MET A 235 0.55 17.22 10.20
CA MET A 235 1.34 16.11 10.71
C MET A 235 2.84 16.26 10.38
N ILE A 236 3.15 16.89 9.25
CA ILE A 236 4.50 17.05 8.72
C ILE A 236 4.69 18.52 8.30
N PRO A 237 4.76 19.46 9.26
CA PRO A 237 4.74 20.90 8.98
C PRO A 237 5.99 21.42 8.29
N ASN A 238 7.12 20.72 8.43
CA ASN A 238 8.44 21.10 7.88
C ASN A 238 8.96 20.03 6.92
N TRP A 239 8.08 19.54 6.03
CA TRP A 239 8.44 18.57 4.99
C TRP A 239 9.51 19.12 4.05
#